data_AF-A0A2K9NRL7-F1
#
_entry.id   AF-A0A2K9NRL7-F1
#
_cell.length_a   1.000
_cell.length_b   1.000
_cell.length_c   1.000
_cell.angle_alpha   90.00
_cell.angle_beta   90.00
_cell.angle_gamma   90.00
#
_symmetry.space_group_name_H-M   'P 1'
#
loop_
_entity.id
_entity.type
_entity.pdbx_description
1 polymer ?
#
loop_
_entity_poly.entity_id
_entity_poly.type
_entity_poly.pdbx_seq_one_letter_code
_entity_poly.pdbx_strand_id
1 'polypeptide(L)'
;MRSFKNIAALIRTKRINHPKSYSQSDLSLLLGYKNGQFISNVERGLCNVPLKMMKKISEVLDISAEEIKTAILKDHEETLTNYFNKATATKKAPSRDLENVEVL
;
A
#
# COMPACT_ATOMS: atom_id res chain seq x y z
N MET A 1 -5.30 5.71 8.40
CA MET A 1 -4.00 5.55 7.70
C MET A 1 -4.30 5.02 6.31
N ARG A 2 -3.50 5.39 5.30
CA ARG A 2 -3.66 4.87 3.93
C ARG A 2 -3.51 3.34 3.92
N SER A 3 -4.36 2.68 3.15
CA SER A 3 -4.32 1.24 2.89
C SER A 3 -3.89 0.98 1.45
N PHE A 4 -3.05 -0.04 1.25
CA PHE A 4 -2.62 -0.54 -0.06
C PHE A 4 -2.66 -2.07 -0.09
N LYS A 5 -3.51 -2.68 0.74
CA LYS A 5 -3.52 -4.12 1.00
C LYS A 5 -4.02 -4.90 -0.21
N ASN A 6 -5.08 -4.41 -0.86
CA ASN A 6 -5.76 -5.09 -1.95
C ASN A 6 -4.89 -5.08 -3.21
N ILE A 7 -4.31 -3.93 -3.57
CA ILE A 7 -3.40 -3.85 -4.72
C ILE A 7 -2.11 -4.64 -4.46
N ALA A 8 -1.56 -4.59 -3.25
CA ALA A 8 -0.38 -5.35 -2.88
C ALA A 8 -0.60 -6.87 -3.04
N ALA A 9 -1.73 -7.36 -2.51
CA ALA A 9 -2.10 -8.77 -2.61
C ALA A 9 -2.32 -9.19 -4.07
N LEU A 10 -3.01 -8.37 -4.88
CA LEU A 10 -3.24 -8.63 -6.30
C LEU A 10 -1.93 -8.76 -7.07
N ILE A 11 -1.03 -7.77 -6.95
CA ILE A 11 0.26 -7.77 -7.65
C ILE A 11 1.11 -8.96 -7.23
N ARG A 12 1.20 -9.24 -5.93
CA ARG A 12 1.95 -10.40 -5.41
C ARG A 12 1.42 -11.71 -5.97
N THR A 13 0.10 -11.89 -5.94
CA THR A 13 -0.56 -13.12 -6.40
C THR A 13 -0.33 -13.34 -7.89
N LYS A 14 -0.57 -12.30 -8.69
CA LYS A 14 -0.39 -12.36 -10.15
C LYS A 14 1.07 -12.57 -10.54
N ARG A 15 2.02 -11.97 -9.82
CA ARG A 15 3.46 -12.21 -10.06
C ARG A 15 3.86 -13.66 -9.75
N ILE A 16 3.51 -14.17 -8.57
CA ILE A 16 3.92 -15.51 -8.13
C ILE A 16 3.29 -16.60 -9.01
N ASN A 17 2.01 -16.45 -9.37
CA ASN A 17 1.27 -17.42 -10.17
C ASN A 17 1.46 -17.23 -11.69
N HIS A 18 2.25 -16.24 -12.11
CA HIS A 18 2.49 -16.00 -13.53
C HIS A 18 3.22 -17.21 -14.14
N PRO A 19 2.87 -17.67 -15.36
CA PRO A 19 3.53 -18.80 -16.02
C PRO A 19 5.06 -18.65 -16.21
N LYS A 20 5.56 -17.41 -16.14
CA LYS A 20 6.98 -17.07 -16.25
C LYS A 20 7.70 -16.97 -14.89
N SER A 21 6.98 -17.15 -13.78
CA SER A 21 7.51 -17.15 -12.41
C SER A 21 8.45 -15.99 -12.08
N TYR A 22 8.02 -14.75 -12.39
CA TYR A 22 8.87 -13.57 -12.21
C TYR A 22 9.31 -13.38 -10.76
N SER A 23 10.61 -13.17 -10.53
CA SER A 23 11.09 -12.62 -9.26
C SER A 23 10.67 -11.14 -9.10
N GLN A 24 10.81 -10.59 -7.89
CA GLN A 24 10.56 -9.16 -7.67
C GLN A 24 11.50 -8.29 -8.52
N SER A 25 12.76 -8.72 -8.69
CA SER A 25 13.74 -8.03 -9.52
C SER A 25 13.37 -8.09 -11.01
N ASP A 26 12.92 -9.24 -11.50
CA ASP A 26 12.51 -9.42 -12.91
C ASP A 26 11.34 -8.51 -13.26
N LEU A 27 10.28 -8.52 -12.44
CA LEU A 27 9.13 -7.65 -12.66
C LEU A 27 9.51 -6.18 -12.60
N SER A 28 10.38 -5.80 -11.65
CA SER A 28 10.83 -4.42 -11.53
C SER A 28 11.60 -3.96 -12.78
N LEU A 29 12.49 -4.82 -13.31
CA LEU A 29 13.23 -4.57 -14.54
C LEU A 29 12.31 -4.46 -15.75
N LEU A 30 11.34 -5.38 -15.89
CA LEU A 30 10.33 -5.34 -16.94
C LEU A 30 9.53 -4.03 -16.90
N LEU A 31 9.23 -3.52 -15.70
CA LEU A 31 8.55 -2.25 -15.52
C LEU A 31 9.46 -1.02 -15.74
N GLY A 32 10.77 -1.20 -15.86
CA GLY A 32 11.73 -0.13 -16.17
C GLY A 32 12.47 0.43 -14.95
N TYR A 33 12.48 -0.30 -13.84
CA TYR A 33 13.21 0.08 -12.62
C TYR A 33 14.52 -0.69 -12.50
N LYS A 34 15.48 -0.09 -11.79
CA LYS A 34 16.86 -0.60 -11.68
C LYS A 34 17.03 -1.80 -10.74
N ASN A 35 16.11 -1.99 -9.79
CA ASN A 35 16.18 -3.05 -8.77
C ASN A 35 14.79 -3.45 -8.26
N GLY A 36 14.71 -4.55 -7.52
CA GLY A 36 13.45 -5.11 -6.99
C GLY A 36 12.77 -4.31 -5.86
N GLN A 37 13.35 -3.19 -5.39
CA GLN A 37 12.83 -2.47 -4.23
C GLN A 37 11.41 -1.92 -4.46
N PHE A 38 11.13 -1.47 -5.68
CA PHE A 38 9.81 -0.97 -6.04
C PHE A 38 8.73 -2.04 -5.83
N ILE A 39 8.93 -3.24 -6.37
CA ILE A 39 7.99 -4.35 -6.23
C ILE A 39 7.91 -4.83 -4.79
N SER A 40 9.03 -4.88 -4.07
CA SER A 40 9.03 -5.19 -2.64
C SER A 40 8.18 -4.21 -1.83
N ASN A 41 8.28 -2.90 -2.09
CA ASN A 41 7.48 -1.89 -1.41
C ASN A 41 5.98 -2.01 -1.72
N VAL A 42 5.64 -2.27 -2.99
CA VAL A 42 4.24 -2.49 -3.41
C VAL A 42 3.67 -3.72 -2.71
N GLU A 43 4.34 -4.88 -2.77
CA GLU A 43 3.84 -6.13 -2.21
C GLU A 43 3.74 -6.14 -0.68
N ARG A 44 4.47 -5.24 0.00
CA ARG A 44 4.36 -5.00 1.45
C ARG A 44 3.27 -3.97 1.80
N GLY A 45 2.60 -3.40 0.82
CA GLY A 45 1.59 -2.36 1.02
C GLY A 45 2.19 -1.05 1.56
N LEU A 46 3.46 -0.75 1.24
CA LEU A 46 4.10 0.51 1.65
C LEU A 46 3.82 1.64 0.66
N CYS A 47 3.58 1.31 -0.60
CA CYS A 47 3.21 2.26 -1.64
C CYS A 47 2.19 1.66 -2.62
N ASN A 48 1.50 2.55 -3.32
CA ASN A 48 0.67 2.18 -4.46
C ASN A 48 1.49 2.15 -5.75
N VAL A 49 0.93 1.52 -6.79
CA VAL A 49 1.46 1.56 -8.15
C VAL A 49 1.17 2.94 -8.80
N PRO A 50 2.13 3.55 -9.53
CA PRO A 50 1.88 4.81 -10.23
C PRO A 50 0.84 4.65 -11.36
N LEU A 51 -0.08 5.60 -11.52
CA LEU A 51 -1.14 5.53 -12.53
C LEU A 51 -0.59 5.34 -13.96
N LYS A 52 0.48 6.06 -14.30
CA LYS A 52 1.15 5.95 -15.60
C LYS A 52 1.71 4.55 -15.92
N MET A 53 1.89 3.71 -14.90
CA MET A 53 2.45 2.35 -15.02
C MET A 53 1.37 1.27 -15.08
N MET A 54 0.10 1.60 -14.82
CA MET A 54 -0.97 0.59 -14.70
C MET A 54 -1.15 -0.23 -15.96
N LYS A 55 -1.10 0.41 -17.13
CA LYS A 55 -1.20 -0.28 -18.42
C LYS A 55 -0.09 -1.33 -18.59
N LYS A 56 1.14 -0.96 -18.28
CA LYS A 56 2.29 -1.87 -18.37
C LYS A 56 2.20 -3.02 -17.35
N ILE A 57 1.71 -2.75 -16.16
CA ILE A 57 1.47 -3.78 -15.13
C ILE A 57 0.40 -4.77 -15.62
N SER A 58 -0.70 -4.26 -16.18
CA SER A 58 -1.77 -5.05 -16.77
C SER A 58 -1.23 -5.99 -17.86
N GLU A 59 -0.41 -5.48 -18.78
CA GLU A 59 0.21 -6.25 -19.86
C GLU A 59 1.22 -7.30 -19.35
N VAL A 60 2.08 -6.94 -18.41
CA VAL A 60 3.17 -7.83 -17.94
C VAL A 60 2.67 -8.96 -17.05
N LEU A 61 1.65 -8.70 -16.22
CA LEU A 61 1.15 -9.64 -15.22
C LEU A 61 -0.19 -10.28 -15.61
N ASP A 62 -0.69 -10.00 -16.81
CA ASP A 62 -1.99 -10.49 -17.30
C ASP A 62 -3.12 -10.22 -16.29
N ILE A 63 -3.24 -8.94 -15.95
CA ILE A 63 -4.26 -8.42 -15.03
C ILE A 63 -5.19 -7.53 -15.82
N SER A 64 -6.50 -7.77 -15.74
CA SER A 64 -7.48 -6.89 -16.36
C SER A 64 -7.47 -5.50 -15.70
N ALA A 65 -7.83 -4.47 -16.47
CA ALA A 65 -7.97 -3.12 -15.94
C ALA A 65 -8.99 -3.04 -14.79
N GLU A 66 -10.07 -3.82 -14.87
CA GLU A 66 -11.10 -3.89 -13.82
C GLU A 66 -10.60 -4.51 -12.52
N GLU A 67 -9.75 -5.55 -12.58
CA GLU A 67 -9.11 -6.11 -11.36
C GLU A 67 -8.24 -5.06 -10.65
N ILE A 68 -7.40 -4.33 -11.40
CA ILE A 68 -6.54 -3.27 -10.86
C ILE A 68 -7.40 -2.16 -10.24
N LYS A 69 -8.41 -1.68 -10.98
CA LYS A 69 -9.32 -0.64 -10.54
C LYS A 69 -10.07 -1.05 -9.28
N THR A 70 -10.61 -2.26 -9.25
CA THR A 70 -11.34 -2.80 -8.08
C THR A 70 -10.44 -2.85 -6.85
N ALA A 71 -9.20 -3.32 -6.99
CA ALA A 71 -8.25 -3.37 -5.88
C ALA A 71 -7.92 -1.98 -5.33
N ILE A 72 -7.64 -1.01 -6.21
CA ILE A 72 -7.33 0.37 -5.80
C ILE A 72 -8.54 1.06 -5.14
N LEU A 73 -9.76 0.82 -5.64
CA LEU A 73 -10.97 1.40 -5.04
C LEU A 73 -11.22 0.84 -3.63
N LYS A 74 -11.04 -0.47 -3.41
CA LYS A 74 -11.11 -1.06 -2.07
C LYS A 74 -10.07 -0.47 -1.11
N ASP A 75 -8.84 -0.31 -1.58
CA ASP A 75 -7.78 0.35 -0.80
C ASP A 75 -8.12 1.81 -0.46
N HIS A 76 -8.81 2.51 -1.36
CA HIS A 76 -9.29 3.86 -1.13
C HIS A 76 -10.44 3.90 -0.11
N GLU A 77 -11.42 3.00 -0.23
CA GLU A 77 -12.53 2.86 0.73
C GLU A 77 -12.02 2.54 2.14
N GLU A 78 -11.08 1.60 2.28
CA GLU A 78 -10.41 1.30 3.55
C GLU A 78 -9.65 2.52 4.08
N THR A 79 -8.96 3.25 3.20
CA THR A 79 -8.26 4.47 3.57
C THR A 79 -9.22 5.48 4.18
N LEU A 80 -10.34 5.77 3.51
CA LEU A 80 -11.37 6.70 3.99
C LEU A 80 -11.94 6.24 5.33
N THR A 81 -12.33 4.97 5.43
CA THR A 81 -12.82 4.34 6.67
C THR A 81 -11.83 4.53 7.82
N ASN A 82 -10.54 4.26 7.57
CA ASN A 82 -9.50 4.44 8.58
C ASN A 82 -9.28 5.89 9.01
N TYR A 83 -9.58 6.87 8.16
CA TYR A 83 -9.51 8.30 8.52
C TYR A 83 -10.72 8.72 9.36
N PHE A 84 -11.93 8.30 8.99
CA PHE A 84 -13.14 8.57 9.78
C PHE A 84 -13.08 7.92 11.16
N ASN A 85 -12.64 6.65 11.24
CA ASN A 85 -12.51 5.93 12.50
C ASN A 85 -11.38 6.45 13.40
N LYS A 86 -10.41 7.19 12.85
CA LYS A 86 -9.34 7.80 13.66
C LYS A 86 -9.81 9.08 14.35
N ALA A 87 -10.75 9.82 13.76
CA ALA A 87 -11.31 11.04 14.34
C ALA A 87 -12.07 10.77 15.66
N THR A 88 -12.54 9.54 15.87
CA THR A 88 -13.25 9.15 17.10
C THR A 88 -12.31 8.73 18.24
N ALA A 89 -11.04 8.41 17.96
CA ALA A 89 -10.10 7.84 18.93
C ALA A 89 -9.21 8.88 19.66
N THR A 90 -9.23 10.16 19.27
CA THR A 90 -8.31 11.20 19.82
C THR A 90 -8.83 11.99 21.02
N LYS A 91 -9.91 11.57 21.70
CA LYS A 91 -10.34 12.17 22.97
C LYS A 91 -9.83 11.39 24.19
N LYS A 92 -8.52 11.40 24.42
CA LYS A 92 -7.97 11.24 25.78
C LYS A 92 -6.81 12.23 25.93
N ALA A 93 -7.11 13.40 26.49
CA ALA A 93 -6.09 14.39 26.83
C ALA A 93 -5.15 13.80 27.90
N PRO A 94 -3.85 14.11 27.87
CA PRO A 94 -2.96 13.78 28.98
C PRO A 94 -3.37 14.60 30.21
N SER A 95 -3.56 13.93 31.35
CA SER A 95 -3.70 14.57 32.65
C SER A 95 -2.42 15.35 32.95
N ARG A 96 -2.55 16.67 33.16
CA ARG A 96 -1.49 17.49 33.75
C ARG A 96 -1.55 17.30 35.26
N ASP A 97 -0.67 16.48 35.80
CA ASP A 97 -0.38 16.56 37.23
C ASP A 97 0.56 17.76 37.44
N LEU A 98 0.04 18.76 38.14
CA LEU A 98 0.73 20.00 38.47
C LEU A 98 1.81 19.74 39.54
N GLU A 99 2.94 20.41 39.35
CA GLU A 99 4.08 20.50 40.25
C GLU A 99 3.67 20.93 41.67
N ASN A 100 4.29 20.32 42.68
CA ASN A 100 4.55 20.98 43.95
C ASN A 100 6.06 21.15 44.10
N VAL A 101 6.52 22.36 43.81
CA VAL A 101 7.82 22.91 44.23
C VAL A 101 7.65 23.35 45.67
N GLU A 102 8.36 22.73 46.62
CA GLU A 102 8.65 23.35 47.91
C GLU A 102 10.15 23.56 48.06
N VAL A 103 10.45 24.82 48.35
CA VAL A 103 11.74 25.47 48.55
C VAL A 103 12.32 25.06 49.89
N LEU A 104 13.59 24.63 49.93
CA LEU A 104 14.53 24.91 51.03
C LEU A 104 15.95 25.07 50.45
#